data_AF-A0A3A2ZHM8-F1
#
_entry.id   AF-A0A3A2ZHM8-F1
#
_cell.length_a   1.000
_cell.length_b   1.000
_cell.length_c   1.000
_cell.angle_alpha   90.00
_cell.angle_beta   90.00
_cell.angle_gamma   90.00
#
_symmetry.space_group_name_H-M   'P 1'
#
loop_
_entity.id
_entity.type
_entity.pdbx_description
1 polymer ?
#
loop_
_entity_poly.entity_id
_entity_poly.type
_entity_poly.pdbx_seq_one_letter_code
_entity_poly.pdbx_strand_id
1 'polypeptide(L)'
;MKLFSTLSLALLFASPLATATPMDAAKRAALAPRRWDLRLFSEAPPICDPSESNIDLSVMHNYGFYGRNCTDISPDPNIVKSLSWKSPGETVYDICMFDDETCSGEPVDRITNGWDVCYLYSGWRAYTVVLAGKGCEGGAGQ
;
A
#
# COMPACT_ATOMS: atom_id res chain seq x y z
N MET A 1 22.26 -4.11 54.45
CA MET A 1 21.99 -5.01 53.31
C MET A 1 20.47 -5.19 53.17
N LYS A 2 19.85 -4.60 52.15
CA LYS A 2 18.46 -4.89 51.77
C LYS A 2 18.44 -5.08 50.25
N LEU A 3 18.24 -6.32 49.82
CA LEU A 3 18.05 -6.70 48.42
C LEU A 3 16.67 -6.26 47.97
N PHE A 4 16.60 -5.52 46.86
CA PHE A 4 15.37 -5.33 46.11
C PHE A 4 15.52 -6.04 44.76
N SER A 5 14.88 -7.21 44.66
CA SER A 5 14.76 -8.00 43.45
C SER A 5 13.58 -7.45 42.63
N THR A 6 13.85 -6.70 41.57
CA THR A 6 12.82 -6.26 40.62
C THR A 6 12.70 -7.28 39.49
N LEU A 7 11.57 -8.00 39.48
CA LEU A 7 11.15 -8.89 38.41
C LEU A 7 10.59 -8.04 37.25
N SER A 8 11.31 -7.91 36.14
CA SER A 8 10.81 -7.22 34.94
C SER A 8 9.97 -8.18 34.09
N LEU A 9 8.67 -7.92 34.03
CA LEU A 9 7.69 -8.65 33.22
C LEU A 9 7.82 -8.21 31.75
N ALA A 10 8.35 -9.07 30.88
CA ALA A 10 8.40 -8.80 29.44
C ALA A 10 7.00 -9.00 28.83
N LEU A 11 6.34 -7.88 28.49
CA LEU A 11 5.12 -7.87 27.68
C LEU A 11 5.47 -8.19 26.23
N LEU A 12 5.25 -9.44 25.82
CA LEU A 12 5.23 -9.84 24.42
C LEU A 12 3.93 -9.32 23.79
N PHE A 13 4.00 -8.13 23.18
CA PHE A 13 2.95 -7.66 22.28
C PHE A 13 3.04 -8.50 20.99
N ALA A 14 2.26 -9.58 20.93
CA ALA A 14 2.01 -10.29 19.68
C ALA A 14 1.08 -9.41 18.82
N SER A 15 1.65 -8.54 17.99
CA SER A 15 0.89 -7.84 16.97
C SER A 15 0.26 -8.87 16.03
N PRO A 16 -1.06 -8.81 15.78
CA PRO A 16 -1.68 -9.68 14.79
C PRO A 16 -1.13 -9.29 13.42
N LEU A 17 -0.30 -10.16 12.85
CA LEU A 17 0.11 -10.06 11.45
C LEU A 17 -1.18 -10.24 10.63
N ALA A 18 -1.71 -9.16 10.07
CA ALA A 18 -2.89 -9.22 9.23
C ALA A 18 -2.57 -10.06 7.98
N THR A 19 -2.92 -11.35 8.00
CA THR A 19 -2.83 -12.22 6.83
C THR A 19 -3.85 -11.76 5.81
N ALA A 20 -3.42 -11.00 4.81
CA ALA A 20 -4.24 -10.65 3.67
C ALA A 20 -4.73 -11.94 2.99
N THR A 21 -6.05 -12.16 2.95
CA THR A 21 -6.61 -13.30 2.20
C THR A 21 -6.40 -13.02 0.71
N PRO A 22 -5.64 -13.86 -0.01
CA PRO A 22 -5.38 -13.62 -1.42
C PRO A 22 -6.68 -13.70 -2.22
N MET A 23 -6.91 -12.70 -3.07
CA MET A 23 -8.03 -12.71 -4.00
C MET A 23 -7.92 -13.88 -4.98
N ASP A 24 -9.07 -14.45 -5.34
CA ASP A 24 -9.18 -15.46 -6.38
C ASP A 24 -8.52 -15.00 -7.69
N ALA A 25 -7.67 -15.86 -8.26
CA ALA A 25 -6.88 -15.53 -9.43
C ALA A 25 -7.75 -15.23 -10.68
N ALA A 26 -8.91 -15.87 -10.82
CA ALA A 26 -9.82 -15.63 -11.93
C ALA A 26 -10.51 -14.26 -11.78
N LYS A 27 -10.91 -13.88 -10.56
CA LYS A 27 -11.40 -12.52 -10.26
C LYS A 27 -10.34 -11.46 -10.55
N ARG A 28 -9.09 -11.70 -10.16
CA ARG A 28 -7.96 -10.82 -10.48
C ARG A 28 -7.77 -10.69 -12.00
N ALA A 29 -7.77 -11.80 -12.73
CA ALA A 29 -7.62 -11.81 -14.19
C ALA A 29 -8.73 -11.04 -14.93
N ALA A 30 -9.97 -11.07 -14.42
CA ALA A 30 -11.09 -10.31 -15.00
C ALA A 30 -10.88 -8.79 -14.95
N LEU A 31 -9.98 -8.30 -14.10
CA LEU A 31 -9.65 -6.87 -13.97
C LEU A 31 -8.49 -6.43 -14.88
N ALA A 32 -7.79 -7.38 -15.54
CA ALA A 32 -6.69 -7.10 -16.46
C ALA A 32 -6.99 -5.99 -17.49
N PRO A 33 -8.15 -6.01 -18.19
CA PRO A 33 -8.42 -5.04 -19.25
C PRO A 33 -8.76 -3.64 -18.72
N ARG A 34 -9.01 -3.46 -17.42
CA ARG A 34 -9.41 -2.16 -16.86
C ARG A 34 -8.21 -1.20 -16.79
N ARG A 35 -8.40 0.07 -17.15
CA ARG A 35 -7.32 1.08 -17.18
C ARG A 35 -7.23 1.84 -15.85
N TRP A 36 -6.55 1.26 -14.87
CA TRP A 36 -6.23 1.89 -13.59
C TRP A 36 -4.92 1.28 -13.05
N ASP A 37 -4.17 2.07 -12.28
CA ASP A 37 -2.92 1.64 -11.65
C ASP A 37 -3.08 1.56 -10.13
N LEU A 38 -3.48 2.65 -9.46
CA LEU A 38 -3.78 2.68 -8.02
C LEU A 38 -5.23 3.11 -7.76
N ARG A 39 -5.97 2.30 -6.99
CA ARG A 39 -7.32 2.59 -6.51
C ARG A 39 -7.38 2.48 -4.99
N LEU A 40 -8.09 3.38 -4.33
CA LEU A 40 -8.37 3.35 -2.90
C LEU A 40 -9.87 3.12 -2.68
N PHE A 41 -10.22 2.36 -1.64
CA PHE A 41 -11.58 1.91 -1.36
C PHE A 41 -11.97 2.18 0.10
N SER A 42 -13.26 2.43 0.33
CA SER A 42 -13.85 2.60 1.67
C SER A 42 -14.18 1.28 2.37
N GLU A 43 -14.11 0.18 1.64
CA GLU A 43 -14.32 -1.17 2.13
C GLU A 43 -12.98 -1.90 2.36
N ALA A 44 -12.92 -2.76 3.36
CA ALA A 44 -11.82 -3.70 3.56
C ALA A 44 -12.18 -5.08 2.98
N PRO A 45 -11.20 -5.95 2.71
CA PRO A 45 -11.47 -7.38 2.57
C PRO A 45 -12.29 -7.94 3.76
N PRO A 46 -13.19 -8.91 3.52
CA PRO A 46 -13.47 -9.59 2.24
C PRO A 46 -14.56 -8.91 1.39
N ILE A 47 -15.12 -7.77 1.83
CA ILE A 47 -16.26 -7.11 1.18
C ILE A 47 -15.86 -6.07 0.12
N CYS A 48 -14.57 -5.78 -0.02
CA CYS A 48 -14.06 -4.91 -1.08
C CYS A 48 -14.46 -5.41 -2.47
N ASP A 49 -15.08 -4.53 -3.27
CA ASP A 49 -15.39 -4.78 -4.67
C ASP A 49 -14.43 -3.98 -5.57
N PRO A 50 -13.49 -4.65 -6.27
CA PRO A 50 -12.57 -3.96 -7.17
C PRO A 50 -13.24 -3.46 -8.46
N SER A 51 -14.51 -3.82 -8.70
CA SER A 51 -15.32 -3.35 -9.82
C SER A 51 -15.89 -1.97 -9.57
N GLU A 52 -16.25 -1.69 -8.31
CA GLU A 52 -16.62 -0.37 -7.81
C GLU A 52 -15.38 0.52 -7.79
N SER A 53 -15.54 1.81 -8.05
CA SER A 53 -14.44 2.76 -7.96
C SER A 53 -14.91 3.97 -7.21
N ASN A 54 -14.25 4.30 -6.10
CA ASN A 54 -14.37 5.62 -5.53
C ASN A 54 -13.47 6.56 -6.34
N ILE A 55 -14.05 7.28 -7.30
CA ILE A 55 -13.30 8.19 -8.21
C ILE A 55 -12.61 9.29 -7.40
N ASP A 56 -13.21 9.73 -6.28
CA ASP A 56 -12.69 10.79 -5.42
C ASP A 56 -11.38 10.40 -4.71
N LEU A 57 -11.10 9.09 -4.62
CA LEU A 57 -9.89 8.52 -4.00
C LEU A 57 -9.03 7.72 -4.99
N SER A 58 -9.41 7.67 -6.26
CA SER A 58 -8.69 6.91 -7.28
C SER A 58 -7.68 7.80 -7.99
N VAL A 59 -6.41 7.41 -7.98
CA VAL A 59 -5.41 8.01 -8.86
C VAL A 59 -5.67 7.48 -10.28
N MET A 60 -6.51 8.21 -11.02
CA MET A 60 -6.80 7.87 -12.41
C MET A 60 -5.52 7.93 -13.24
N HIS A 61 -5.36 6.93 -14.10
CA HIS A 61 -4.23 6.75 -15.00
C HIS A 61 -3.95 8.03 -15.82
N ASN A 62 -2.79 8.64 -15.60
CA ASN A 62 -2.18 9.50 -16.61
C ASN A 62 -1.38 8.58 -17.55
N TYR A 63 -1.78 8.52 -18.82
CA TYR A 63 -1.01 7.83 -19.86
C TYR A 63 0.47 8.26 -19.81
N GLY A 64 1.40 7.29 -19.87
CA GLY A 64 2.86 7.56 -19.89
C GLY A 64 3.55 7.59 -18.51
N PHE A 65 3.01 6.90 -17.51
CA PHE A 65 3.49 6.91 -16.14
C PHE A 65 4.68 5.94 -15.91
N TYR A 66 5.89 6.48 -15.74
CA TYR A 66 7.13 5.73 -15.51
C TYR A 66 7.76 6.18 -14.19
N GLY A 67 7.49 5.45 -13.11
CA GLY A 67 7.97 5.81 -11.77
C GLY A 67 7.29 7.07 -11.21
N ARG A 68 7.17 7.13 -9.87
CA ARG A 68 6.65 8.30 -9.16
C ARG A 68 7.62 8.68 -8.08
N ASN A 69 8.04 9.94 -8.10
CA ASN A 69 8.56 10.60 -6.91
C ASN A 69 7.46 10.63 -5.84
N CYS A 70 7.83 11.01 -4.62
CA CYS A 70 6.91 10.98 -3.49
C CYS A 70 5.58 11.67 -3.82
N THR A 71 4.48 10.97 -3.56
CA THR A 71 3.13 11.51 -3.66
C THR A 71 2.44 11.34 -2.33
N ASP A 72 2.16 12.47 -1.69
CA ASP A 72 1.17 12.57 -0.63
C ASP A 72 -0.21 12.25 -1.21
N ILE A 73 -0.92 11.30 -0.60
CA ILE A 73 -2.29 10.98 -1.00
C ILE A 73 -3.32 11.86 -0.30
N SER A 74 -2.94 12.56 0.79
CA SER A 74 -3.78 13.33 1.73
C SER A 74 -5.28 13.03 1.63
N PRO A 75 -5.75 11.77 1.80
CA PRO A 75 -7.16 11.52 1.99
C PRO A 75 -7.48 11.67 3.49
N ASP A 76 -8.76 11.80 3.83
CA ASP A 76 -9.17 11.57 5.21
C ASP A 76 -8.86 10.09 5.55
N PRO A 77 -7.88 9.79 6.42
CA PRO A 77 -7.41 8.42 6.68
C PRO A 77 -8.51 7.55 7.29
N ASN A 78 -9.61 8.15 7.73
CA ASN A 78 -10.79 7.44 8.24
C ASN A 78 -11.64 6.80 7.13
N ILE A 79 -11.44 7.19 5.87
CA ILE A 79 -12.27 6.72 4.75
C ILE A 79 -11.61 5.51 4.09
N VAL A 80 -10.29 5.52 3.89
CA VAL A 80 -9.60 4.45 3.16
C VAL A 80 -9.44 3.21 4.03
N LYS A 81 -9.82 2.05 3.50
CA LYS A 81 -9.71 0.75 4.19
C LYS A 81 -9.00 -0.32 3.37
N SER A 82 -8.96 -0.17 2.04
CA SER A 82 -8.14 -1.01 1.18
C SER A 82 -7.71 -0.27 -0.08
N LEU A 83 -6.78 -0.87 -0.82
CA LEU A 83 -6.30 -0.38 -2.09
C LEU A 83 -6.17 -1.51 -3.13
N SER A 84 -6.08 -1.16 -4.39
CA SER A 84 -5.69 -2.09 -5.46
C SER A 84 -4.59 -1.43 -6.27
N TRP A 85 -3.51 -2.18 -6.50
CA TRP A 85 -2.37 -1.79 -7.30
C TRP A 85 -2.27 -2.68 -8.54
N LYS A 86 -2.01 -2.07 -9.68
CA LYS A 86 -1.63 -2.74 -10.91
C LYS A 86 -0.51 -1.95 -11.58
N SER A 87 0.62 -2.59 -11.77
CA SER A 87 1.80 -2.04 -12.42
C SER A 87 1.46 -1.62 -13.86
N PRO A 88 1.89 -0.43 -14.31
CA PRO A 88 1.62 0.03 -15.67
C PRO A 88 2.54 -0.65 -16.70
N GLY A 89 1.95 -1.11 -17.80
CA GLY A 89 2.69 -1.58 -18.99
C GLY A 89 3.40 -2.94 -18.83
N GLU A 90 4.41 -3.18 -19.67
CA GLU A 90 5.19 -4.44 -19.68
C GLU A 90 6.29 -4.47 -18.61
N THR A 91 6.70 -3.30 -18.12
CA THR A 91 7.70 -3.18 -17.05
C THR A 91 7.01 -3.28 -15.69
N VAL A 92 7.54 -4.09 -14.79
CA VAL A 92 6.98 -4.28 -13.45
C VAL A 92 7.52 -3.21 -12.49
N TYR A 93 6.62 -2.58 -11.75
CA TYR A 93 6.90 -1.60 -10.72
C TYR A 93 6.34 -2.04 -9.38
N ASP A 94 7.10 -1.72 -8.34
CA ASP A 94 6.69 -1.85 -6.95
C ASP A 94 6.12 -0.51 -6.47
N ILE A 95 5.08 -0.58 -5.65
CA ILE A 95 4.58 0.57 -4.90
C ILE A 95 5.08 0.48 -3.47
N CYS A 96 5.76 1.54 -3.02
CA CYS A 96 6.27 1.69 -1.66
C CYS A 96 5.41 2.73 -0.95
N MET A 97 4.95 2.41 0.26
CA MET A 97 4.00 3.21 1.03
C MET A 97 4.67 3.69 2.32
N PHE A 98 4.51 4.97 2.66
CA PHE A 98 5.22 5.67 3.75
C PHE A 98 4.22 6.24 4.74
N ASP A 99 4.58 6.33 6.02
CA ASP A 99 3.74 6.89 7.09
C ASP A 99 3.78 8.43 7.15
N ASP A 100 4.63 9.07 6.35
CA ASP A 100 4.72 10.52 6.19
C ASP A 100 4.53 10.99 4.74
N GLU A 101 4.10 12.24 4.59
CA GLU A 101 3.75 12.92 3.32
C GLU A 101 4.96 13.16 2.41
N THR A 102 6.17 13.06 2.94
CA THR A 102 7.44 13.33 2.26
C THR A 102 8.17 12.06 1.83
N CYS A 103 7.60 10.89 2.12
CA CYS A 103 8.18 9.57 1.88
C CYS A 103 9.54 9.39 2.57
N SER A 104 9.76 10.06 3.70
CA SER A 104 11.04 9.98 4.39
C SER A 104 11.23 8.61 5.07
N GLY A 105 12.46 8.11 5.10
CA GLY A 105 12.77 6.87 5.79
C GLY A 105 12.34 5.59 5.05
N GLU A 106 12.07 4.54 5.84
CA GLU A 106 11.70 3.22 5.32
C GLU A 106 10.19 3.14 5.04
N PRO A 107 9.78 2.48 3.95
CA PRO A 107 8.37 2.27 3.68
C PRO A 107 7.73 1.41 4.78
N VAL A 108 6.54 1.80 5.23
CA VAL A 108 5.73 1.01 6.16
C VAL A 108 5.03 -0.17 5.49
N ASP A 109 4.90 -0.14 4.16
CA ASP A 109 4.29 -1.20 3.38
C ASP A 109 4.81 -1.21 1.94
N ARG A 110 4.70 -2.36 1.25
CA ARG A 110 5.17 -2.51 -0.13
C ARG A 110 4.44 -3.64 -0.87
N ILE A 111 3.99 -3.35 -2.09
CA ILE A 111 3.49 -4.38 -3.02
C ILE A 111 4.55 -4.61 -4.11
N THR A 112 5.10 -5.83 -4.16
CA THR A 112 6.24 -6.20 -5.01
C THR A 112 5.91 -7.11 -6.19
N ASN A 113 4.68 -7.61 -6.27
CA ASN A 113 4.25 -8.52 -7.33
C ASN A 113 3.69 -7.77 -8.55
N GLY A 114 3.71 -6.43 -8.51
CA GLY A 114 3.13 -5.55 -9.52
C GLY A 114 1.62 -5.66 -9.67
N TRP A 115 0.92 -6.47 -8.87
CA TRP A 115 -0.54 -6.57 -8.95
C TRP A 115 -1.15 -7.18 -7.68
N ASP A 116 -1.77 -6.31 -6.89
CA ASP A 116 -2.65 -6.71 -5.81
C ASP A 116 -3.99 -5.99 -5.85
N VAL A 117 -5.01 -6.68 -5.37
CA VAL A 117 -6.39 -6.20 -5.44
C VAL A 117 -6.99 -6.33 -4.05
N CYS A 118 -7.69 -5.29 -3.61
CA CYS A 118 -8.23 -5.19 -2.25
C CYS A 118 -7.17 -5.49 -1.17
N TYR A 119 -5.96 -4.97 -1.35
CA TYR A 119 -4.90 -5.01 -0.37
C TYR A 119 -5.26 -4.13 0.84
N LEU A 120 -5.06 -4.63 2.06
CA LEU A 120 -5.50 -3.94 3.27
C LEU A 120 -4.74 -2.62 3.44
N TYR A 121 -5.46 -1.54 3.73
CA TYR A 121 -4.83 -0.25 3.98
C TYR A 121 -4.27 -0.20 5.41
N SER A 122 -2.98 0.11 5.52
CA SER A 122 -2.22 0.13 6.77
C SER A 122 -2.08 1.54 7.39
N GLY A 123 -2.65 2.58 6.78
CA GLY A 123 -2.60 3.95 7.29
C GLY A 123 -1.47 4.82 6.72
N TRP A 124 -0.81 4.38 5.64
CA TRP A 124 0.23 5.15 4.95
C TRP A 124 -0.30 6.46 4.37
N ARG A 125 0.53 7.50 4.31
CA ARG A 125 0.16 8.88 3.93
C ARG A 125 0.76 9.30 2.59
N ALA A 126 1.83 8.65 2.16
CA ALA A 126 2.40 8.87 0.84
C ALA A 126 2.88 7.57 0.19
N TYR A 127 3.16 7.63 -1.10
CA TYR A 127 3.74 6.52 -1.83
C TYR A 127 4.74 6.97 -2.90
N THR A 128 5.65 6.06 -3.23
CA THR A 128 6.49 6.12 -4.44
C THR A 128 6.22 4.90 -5.32
N VAL A 129 6.53 5.02 -6.61
CA VAL A 129 6.50 3.90 -7.55
C VAL A 129 7.88 3.73 -8.13
N VAL A 130 8.49 2.57 -7.92
CA VAL A 130 9.87 2.28 -8.31
C VAL A 130 9.93 1.04 -9.17
N LEU A 131 10.98 0.89 -9.99
CA LEU A 131 11.19 -0.35 -10.74
C LEU A 131 11.27 -1.55 -9.78
N ALA A 132 10.70 -2.68 -10.19
CA ALA A 132 10.70 -3.89 -9.36
C ALA A 132 12.10 -4.23 -8.84
N GLY A 133 12.19 -4.49 -7.53
CA GLY A 133 13.45 -4.81 -6.86
C GLY A 133 14.41 -3.63 -6.62
N LYS A 134 14.02 -2.39 -6.94
CA LYS A 134 14.77 -1.19 -6.51
C LYS A 134 14.42 -0.79 -5.07
N GLY A 135 15.30 0.02 -4.48
CA GLY A 135 15.08 0.60 -3.15
C GLY A 135 13.91 1.57 -3.16
N CYS A 136 13.19 1.64 -2.04
CA CYS A 136 12.14 2.63 -1.83
C CYS A 136 12.81 3.90 -1.29
N GLU A 137 13.32 4.74 -2.18
CA GLU A 137 13.88 6.03 -1.80
C GLU A 137 12.77 7.07 -1.95
N GLY A 138 12.27 7.60 -0.84
CA GLY A 138 11.48 8.82 -0.89
C GLY A 138 12.35 9.94 -1.41
N GLY A 139 11.82 10.69 -2.38
CA GLY A 139 12.57 11.75 -3.05
C GLY A 139 13.00 12.87 -2.08
N ALA A 140 14.14 12.70 -1.41
CA ALA A 140 15.03 13.77 -1.01
C ALA A 140 16.13 13.87 -2.07
N GLY A 141 15.80 14.30 -3.29
CA GLY A 141 16.80 14.38 -4.36
C GLY A 141 16.25 14.58 -5.76
N GLN A 142 15.62 15.73 -6.02
CA GLN A 142 15.83 16.56 -7.22
C GLN A 142 15.15 17.91 -7.07
#